data_AF-A0A7Y5BWE1-F1
#
_entry.id   AF-A0A7Y5BWE1-F1
#
_cell.length_a   1.000
_cell.length_b   1.000
_cell.length_c   1.000
_cell.angle_alpha   90.00
_cell.angle_beta   90.00
_cell.angle_gamma   90.00
#
_symmetry.space_group_name_H-M   'P 1'
#
loop_
_entity.id
_entity.type
_entity.pdbx_description
1 polymer ?
#
loop_
_entity_poly.entity_id
_entity_poly.type
_entity_poly.pdbx_seq_one_letter_code
_entity_poly.pdbx_strand_id
1 'polypeptide(L)'
;MPPTSENPWQVKSLKPKLKLFSAPLRPADIVASLCEITTTRQNLVEDVNYRKTVPNHFVVELAEENYQRNYRQIENQVCQQWRERLLTHLTNTNSRQGRQEYRFAGPVLVELRPASDLTADQARIYFRLEANSLQPPGPKILSACLETTKGDRRWPLREGIMTLGREAFSDIVLDLPLVQEKKLVSGQHAYLRCLNGEYRLFDGTPRGQASTNGTFVNALRVPAPGILLKANFKDLFEDYEIEGGIRIPTSFNGAEYFLVYKNKKKRIDKQYAVYRRALRFPGEARISTPIQPRSENTTFLALTQWRYPLSIFTSLRATATYRMDNTTQLATDTISLKTPSLRENRLGLRLEYVFDNTYDVTLNMKDGIRYKVFAEVVKRFDVELGDQPDFSFAEGFMGVVGLDARYYQRLLKHSVLAVRLAGATSFGSERILYYVGGVDSWLFPRFDSNIPAPTTGNFAYQAVAPNLRGFQMNIRNGSSYLLTNAELRMAPFRYLSKNLKSNFLRNFQVVGFFDVGTAWQGKTPFTDENPLNTKIIPDPLPAGSPIFVKVKYFRDPIVFGYG
;
A
#
# COMPACT_ATOMS: atom_id res chain seq x y z
N MET A 1 5.23 -5.11 54.35
CA MET A 1 6.48 -4.42 53.98
C MET A 1 6.43 -4.11 52.49
N PRO A 2 6.48 -2.84 52.06
CA PRO A 2 6.61 -2.54 50.64
C PRO A 2 8.05 -2.87 50.20
N PRO A 3 8.28 -3.47 49.03
CA PRO A 3 9.64 -3.69 48.53
C PRO A 3 10.23 -2.36 48.05
N THR A 4 11.10 -1.78 48.86
CA THR A 4 12.12 -0.83 48.45
C THR A 4 13.20 -1.57 47.66
N SER A 5 13.34 -1.28 46.36
CA SER A 5 14.58 -1.52 45.62
C SER A 5 14.68 -0.60 44.40
N GLU A 6 15.08 0.65 44.60
CA GLU A 6 15.68 1.42 43.51
C GLU A 6 17.04 0.78 43.18
N ASN A 7 17.21 0.33 41.93
CA ASN A 7 18.46 -0.30 41.50
C ASN A 7 19.56 0.79 41.44
N PRO A 8 20.66 0.70 42.22
CA PRO A 8 21.63 1.78 42.34
C PRO A 8 22.39 2.00 41.01
N TRP A 9 22.72 3.26 40.73
CA TRP A 9 23.54 3.62 39.57
C TRP A 9 24.96 3.04 39.69
N GLN A 10 25.41 2.32 38.67
CA GLN A 10 26.79 1.89 38.53
C GLN A 10 27.57 2.92 37.70
N VAL A 11 28.85 3.13 37.98
CA VAL A 11 29.66 4.19 37.36
C VAL A 11 30.93 3.62 36.73
N LYS A 12 31.20 3.99 35.47
CA LYS A 12 32.47 3.75 34.79
C LYS A 12 33.12 5.09 34.43
N SER A 13 34.29 5.36 35.00
CA SER A 13 35.08 6.55 34.67
C SER A 13 36.00 6.28 33.48
N LEU A 14 35.99 7.18 32.49
CA LEU A 14 36.88 7.18 31.34
C LEU A 14 37.98 8.20 31.57
N LYS A 15 39.22 7.72 31.65
CA LYS A 15 40.44 8.54 31.76
C LYS A 15 41.44 8.10 30.68
N PRO A 16 42.23 9.02 30.11
CA PRO A 16 43.25 8.65 29.13
C PRO A 16 44.33 7.78 29.77
N LYS A 17 44.80 6.77 29.03
CA LYS A 17 45.82 5.81 29.49
C LYS A 17 47.23 6.44 29.58
N LEU A 18 47.49 7.54 28.87
CA LEU A 18 48.79 8.24 28.80
C LEU A 18 48.55 9.76 28.79
N LYS A 19 49.23 10.51 29.67
CA LYS A 19 49.02 11.95 29.90
C LYS A 19 49.68 12.89 28.86
N LEU A 20 50.50 12.38 27.93
CA LEU A 20 51.34 13.25 27.10
C LEU A 20 50.57 14.01 25.99
N PHE A 21 49.36 13.59 25.62
CA PHE A 21 48.50 14.31 24.66
C PHE A 21 47.02 14.02 24.96
N SER A 22 46.34 14.92 25.69
CA SER A 22 44.91 14.80 26.00
C SER A 22 44.05 15.50 24.95
N ALA A 23 43.48 14.73 24.03
CA ALA A 23 42.45 15.22 23.11
C ALA A 23 41.06 15.15 23.78
N PRO A 24 40.13 16.07 23.44
CA PRO A 24 38.76 15.98 23.95
C PRO A 24 38.10 14.69 23.49
N LEU A 25 37.37 14.02 24.39
CA LEU A 25 36.66 12.77 24.06
C LEU A 25 35.62 13.03 22.97
N ARG A 26 35.65 12.23 21.91
CA ARG A 26 34.70 12.30 20.79
C ARG A 26 33.60 11.25 20.93
N PRO A 27 32.46 11.41 20.21
CA PRO A 27 31.36 10.47 20.34
C PRO A 27 31.70 9.01 20.06
N ALA A 28 32.65 8.77 19.15
CA ALA A 28 33.12 7.42 18.80
C ALA A 28 33.94 6.76 19.93
N ASP A 29 34.62 7.54 20.76
CA ASP A 29 35.46 7.03 21.85
C ASP A 29 34.57 6.55 23.02
N ILE A 30 33.44 7.23 23.24
CA ILE A 30 32.46 6.91 24.27
C ILE A 30 31.62 5.67 23.89
N VAL A 31 31.24 5.52 22.62
CA VAL A 31 30.38 4.39 22.18
C VAL A 31 31.06 3.04 22.36
N ALA A 32 32.38 2.97 22.20
CA ALA A 32 33.14 1.74 22.47
C ALA A 32 33.02 1.31 23.94
N SER A 33 33.10 2.29 24.85
CA SER A 33 32.96 2.06 26.29
C SER A 33 31.54 1.67 26.68
N LEU A 34 30.52 2.29 26.04
CA LEU A 34 29.12 1.91 26.21
C LEU A 34 28.88 0.45 25.80
N CYS A 35 29.39 0.01 24.64
CA CYS A 35 29.27 -1.37 24.20
C CYS A 35 29.98 -2.36 25.15
N GLU A 36 31.17 -2.01 25.65
CA GLU A 36 31.90 -2.83 26.62
C GLU A 36 31.10 -3.00 27.93
N ILE A 37 30.51 -1.92 28.44
CA ILE A 37 29.66 -1.96 29.65
C ILE A 37 28.49 -2.95 29.44
N THR A 38 27.86 -2.97 28.27
CA THR A 38 26.69 -3.83 28.01
C THR A 38 26.97 -5.33 28.05
N THR A 39 28.19 -5.77 27.73
CA THR A 39 28.52 -7.20 27.64
C THR A 39 29.41 -7.68 28.79
N THR A 40 29.80 -6.79 29.70
CA THR A 40 30.62 -7.13 30.87
C THR A 40 29.81 -7.96 31.86
N ARG A 41 30.35 -9.11 32.28
CA ARG A 41 29.66 -10.08 33.16
C ARG A 41 29.18 -9.51 34.49
N GLN A 42 29.88 -8.52 35.03
CA GLN A 42 29.53 -7.87 36.31
C GLN A 42 28.32 -6.94 36.21
N ASN A 43 27.93 -6.54 35.00
CA ASN A 43 26.89 -5.55 34.75
C ASN A 43 25.55 -6.18 34.30
N LEU A 44 25.50 -7.51 34.15
CA LEU A 44 24.35 -8.24 33.64
C LEU A 44 23.74 -9.15 34.71
N VAL A 45 22.45 -9.45 34.55
CA VAL A 45 21.71 -10.40 35.39
C VAL A 45 21.36 -11.62 34.54
N GLU A 46 21.78 -12.80 34.98
CA GLU A 46 21.50 -14.07 34.29
C GLU A 46 20.29 -14.75 34.94
N ASP A 47 19.31 -15.17 34.12
CA ASP A 47 18.13 -15.90 34.60
C ASP A 47 18.35 -17.43 34.64
N VAL A 48 17.39 -18.16 35.20
CA VAL A 48 17.43 -19.63 35.34
C VAL A 48 17.56 -20.37 34.00
N ASN A 49 17.25 -19.69 32.88
CA ASN A 49 17.36 -20.23 31.52
C ASN A 49 18.63 -19.74 30.82
N TYR A 50 19.64 -19.26 31.56
CA TYR A 50 20.90 -18.70 31.04
C TYR A 50 20.71 -17.48 30.12
N ARG A 51 19.58 -16.75 30.22
CA ARG A 51 19.39 -15.48 29.50
C ARG A 51 20.01 -14.34 30.29
N LYS A 52 20.84 -13.56 29.62
CA LYS A 52 21.61 -12.46 30.19
C LYS A 52 20.90 -11.15 29.91
N THR A 53 20.40 -10.51 30.96
CA THR A 53 19.73 -9.20 30.90
C THR A 53 20.75 -8.10 31.19
N VAL A 54 20.92 -7.17 30.24
CA VAL A 54 21.95 -6.12 30.29
C VAL A 54 21.35 -4.74 30.63
N PRO A 55 22.16 -3.77 31.10
CA PRO A 55 21.71 -2.43 31.45
C PRO A 55 21.11 -1.70 30.24
N ASN A 56 20.04 -0.93 30.47
CA ASN A 56 19.31 -0.23 29.41
C ASN A 56 19.23 1.29 29.59
N HIS A 57 19.63 1.85 30.75
CA HIS A 57 19.69 3.29 30.96
C HIS A 57 21.13 3.73 31.17
N PHE A 58 21.60 4.66 30.33
CA PHE A 58 22.95 5.20 30.34
C PHE A 58 22.90 6.72 30.42
N VAL A 59 23.68 7.30 31.33
CA VAL A 59 23.90 8.75 31.42
C VAL A 59 25.39 9.00 31.25
N VAL A 60 25.75 9.75 30.21
CA VAL A 60 27.13 10.12 29.90
C VAL A 60 27.38 11.55 30.38
N GLU A 61 28.21 11.68 31.40
CA GLU A 61 28.70 12.97 31.86
C GLU A 61 29.99 13.36 31.14
N LEU A 62 30.02 14.59 30.64
CA LEU A 62 31.15 15.18 29.93
C LEU A 62 31.55 16.50 30.59
N ALA A 63 32.82 16.89 30.48
CA ALA A 63 33.25 18.23 30.87
C ALA A 63 32.39 19.31 30.20
N GLU A 64 31.93 20.30 30.98
CA GLU A 64 31.05 21.38 30.53
C GLU A 64 31.57 22.02 29.22
N GLU A 65 32.86 22.37 29.17
CA GLU A 65 33.47 22.99 27.99
C GLU A 65 33.39 22.09 26.73
N ASN A 66 33.63 20.78 26.89
CA ASN A 66 33.58 19.83 25.79
C ASN A 66 32.12 19.59 25.33
N TYR A 67 31.18 19.47 26.28
CA TYR A 67 29.77 19.31 25.99
C TYR A 67 29.22 20.50 25.19
N GLN A 68 29.46 21.73 25.68
CA GLN A 68 29.00 22.96 25.03
C GLN A 68 29.55 23.11 23.60
N ARG A 69 30.83 22.78 23.40
CA ARG A 69 31.51 22.96 22.12
C ARG A 69 31.18 21.87 21.09
N ASN A 70 31.13 20.61 21.51
CA ASN A 70 31.13 19.47 20.59
C ASN A 70 29.86 18.61 20.61
N TYR A 71 29.02 18.71 21.65
CA TYR A 71 27.86 17.83 21.83
C TYR A 71 26.53 18.57 21.80
N ARG A 72 26.44 19.79 22.34
CA ARG A 72 25.18 20.53 22.51
C ARG A 72 24.36 20.69 21.22
N GLN A 73 25.01 20.95 20.08
CA GLN A 73 24.32 21.13 18.80
C GLN A 73 23.79 19.83 18.18
N ILE A 74 24.37 18.69 18.55
CA ILE A 74 24.10 17.37 17.94
C ILE A 74 23.64 16.34 18.98
N GLU A 75 23.26 16.77 20.17
CA GLU A 75 22.95 15.91 21.33
C GLU A 75 21.93 14.83 20.99
N ASN A 76 20.79 15.24 20.40
CA ASN A 76 19.73 14.31 19.97
C ASN A 76 20.24 13.28 18.95
N GLN A 77 21.06 13.73 17.99
CA GLN A 77 21.62 12.88 16.95
C GLN A 77 22.65 11.89 17.53
N VAL A 78 23.50 12.33 18.45
CA VAL A 78 24.53 11.50 19.11
C VAL A 78 23.87 10.46 20.02
N CYS A 79 22.90 10.84 20.85
CA CYS A 79 22.15 9.91 21.68
C CYS A 79 21.43 8.84 20.84
N GLN A 80 20.83 9.23 19.71
CA GLN A 80 20.22 8.29 18.77
C GLN A 80 21.26 7.32 18.17
N GLN A 81 22.39 7.84 17.69
CA GLN A 81 23.46 7.02 17.11
C GLN A 81 24.05 6.02 18.11
N TRP A 82 24.26 6.44 19.37
CA TRP A 82 24.72 5.56 20.44
C TRP A 82 23.70 4.48 20.76
N ARG A 83 22.41 4.83 20.83
CA ARG A 83 21.33 3.85 21.02
C ARG A 83 21.31 2.80 19.91
N GLU A 84 21.36 3.22 18.64
CA GLU A 84 21.40 2.31 17.49
C GLU A 84 22.64 1.40 17.53
N ARG A 85 23.80 1.95 17.94
CA ARG A 85 25.05 1.20 18.06
C ARG A 85 25.00 0.15 19.17
N LEU A 86 24.43 0.47 20.32
CA LEU A 86 24.23 -0.45 21.44
C LEU A 86 23.31 -1.62 21.05
N LEU A 87 22.20 -1.32 20.36
CA LEU A 87 21.29 -2.34 19.84
C LEU A 87 22.00 -3.26 18.84
N THR A 88 22.69 -2.67 17.86
CA THR A 88 23.44 -3.41 16.84
C THR A 88 24.55 -4.28 17.46
N HIS A 89 25.25 -3.76 18.48
CA HIS A 89 26.28 -4.49 19.21
C HIS A 89 25.71 -5.76 19.86
N LEU A 90 24.58 -5.65 20.57
CA LEU A 90 23.93 -6.79 21.22
C LEU A 90 23.44 -7.83 20.19
N THR A 91 22.87 -7.38 19.07
CA THR A 91 22.45 -8.27 17.98
C THR A 91 23.64 -9.05 17.42
N ASN A 92 24.75 -8.36 17.12
CA ASN A 92 25.96 -9.01 16.61
C ASN A 92 26.55 -10.01 17.60
N THR A 93 26.52 -9.69 18.90
CA THR A 93 26.97 -10.60 19.96
C THR A 93 26.12 -11.88 20.01
N ASN A 94 24.79 -11.74 19.96
CA ASN A 94 23.86 -12.88 19.89
C ASN A 94 24.05 -13.71 18.61
N SER A 95 24.21 -13.05 17.45
CA SER A 95 24.45 -13.74 16.18
C SER A 95 25.76 -14.53 16.18
N ARG A 96 26.83 -14.00 16.79
CA ARG A 96 28.11 -14.71 16.93
C ARG A 96 28.02 -15.95 17.81
N GLN A 97 27.14 -15.94 18.81
CA GLN A 97 26.92 -17.09 19.70
C GLN A 97 25.90 -18.11 19.15
N GLY A 98 25.23 -17.80 18.03
CA GLY A 98 24.22 -18.66 17.43
C GLY A 98 22.95 -18.85 18.26
N ARG A 99 22.79 -18.09 19.36
CA ARG A 99 21.65 -18.14 20.29
C ARG A 99 21.35 -16.73 20.81
N GLN A 100 20.09 -16.43 21.10
CA GLN A 100 19.67 -15.15 21.69
C GLN A 100 19.90 -15.14 23.21
N GLU A 101 21.15 -15.07 23.63
CA GLU A 101 21.53 -15.07 25.06
C GLU A 101 21.33 -13.71 25.73
N TYR A 102 21.66 -12.61 25.05
CA TYR A 102 21.65 -11.26 25.61
C TYR A 102 20.38 -10.49 25.24
N ARG A 103 19.78 -9.78 26.21
CA ARG A 103 18.67 -8.83 26.00
C ARG A 103 18.82 -7.60 26.89
N PHE A 104 18.36 -6.43 26.44
CA PHE A 104 18.24 -5.26 27.30
C PHE A 104 17.08 -5.45 28.31
N ALA A 105 17.19 -4.88 29.51
CA ALA A 105 16.13 -4.92 30.52
C ALA A 105 14.86 -4.14 30.15
N GLY A 106 14.96 -3.22 29.20
CA GLY A 106 13.88 -2.37 28.73
C GLY A 106 14.32 -1.52 27.53
N PRO A 107 13.57 -0.48 27.15
CA PRO A 107 14.00 0.47 26.13
C PRO A 107 15.37 1.05 26.47
N VAL A 108 16.25 1.14 25.47
CA VAL A 108 17.57 1.74 25.64
C VAL A 108 17.44 3.26 25.71
N LEU A 109 17.81 3.83 26.85
CA LEU A 109 17.83 5.26 27.14
C LEU A 109 19.28 5.71 27.25
N VAL A 110 19.63 6.77 26.52
CA VAL A 110 20.96 7.38 26.56
C VAL A 110 20.79 8.89 26.73
N GLU A 111 21.36 9.42 27.80
CA GLU A 111 21.33 10.85 28.14
C GLU A 111 22.75 11.41 28.18
N LEU A 112 22.88 12.69 27.86
CA LEU A 112 24.10 13.45 28.01
C LEU A 112 23.88 14.48 29.11
N ARG A 113 24.89 14.68 29.96
CA ARG A 113 24.89 15.71 31.00
C ARG A 113 26.25 16.40 31.05
N PRO A 114 26.30 17.73 31.19
CA PRO A 114 27.57 18.38 31.47
C PRO A 114 27.92 18.25 32.97
N ALA A 115 29.21 18.18 33.26
CA ALA A 115 29.75 18.12 34.61
C ALA A 115 30.92 19.09 34.74
N SER A 116 30.92 19.89 35.82
CA SER A 116 31.93 20.93 36.08
C SER A 116 33.24 20.40 36.67
N ASP A 117 33.23 19.18 37.20
CA ASP A 117 34.37 18.53 37.86
C ASP A 117 35.21 17.62 36.93
N LEU A 118 34.87 17.57 35.63
CA LEU A 118 35.57 16.78 34.61
C LEU A 118 36.42 17.66 33.68
N THR A 119 37.58 17.14 33.28
CA THR A 119 38.41 17.75 32.22
C THR A 119 37.98 17.25 30.84
N ALA A 120 38.29 17.98 29.75
CA ALA A 120 37.77 17.71 28.40
C ALA A 120 38.06 16.29 27.84
N ASP A 121 39.07 15.63 28.36
CA ASP A 121 39.53 14.27 28.06
C ASP A 121 38.94 13.19 29.00
N GLN A 122 38.04 13.57 29.91
CA GLN A 122 37.39 12.68 30.87
C GLN A 122 35.88 12.61 30.66
N ALA A 123 35.31 11.45 30.96
CA ALA A 123 33.87 11.24 30.99
C ALA A 123 33.50 10.26 32.10
N ARG A 124 32.28 10.35 32.62
CA ARG A 124 31.70 9.33 33.50
C ARG A 124 30.46 8.76 32.85
N ILE A 125 30.35 7.44 32.83
CA ILE A 125 29.15 6.75 32.34
C ILE A 125 28.45 6.14 33.55
N TYR A 126 27.28 6.66 33.87
CA TYR A 126 26.36 6.04 34.80
C TYR A 126 25.48 5.07 34.02
N PHE A 127 25.24 3.89 34.57
CA PHE A 127 24.36 2.92 33.96
C PHE A 127 23.62 2.11 35.01
N ARG A 128 22.42 1.65 34.66
CA ARG A 128 21.61 0.79 35.51
C ARG A 128 20.70 -0.12 34.70
N LEU A 129 20.26 -1.18 35.36
CA LEU A 129 19.23 -2.07 34.85
C LEU A 129 17.87 -1.58 35.36
N GLU A 130 17.05 -1.06 34.46
CA GLU A 130 15.72 -0.55 34.78
C GLU A 130 14.67 -1.54 34.27
N ALA A 131 14.19 -2.38 35.18
CA ALA A 131 13.13 -3.34 34.89
C ALA A 131 11.81 -2.59 34.71
N ASN A 132 11.23 -2.76 33.51
CA ASN A 132 9.99 -2.19 32.99
C ASN A 132 8.95 -1.77 34.07
N SER A 133 9.17 -0.61 34.70
CA SER A 133 8.22 0.07 35.57
C SER A 133 8.41 1.56 35.33
N LEU A 134 7.39 2.14 34.69
CA LEU A 134 7.24 3.57 34.36
C LEU A 134 8.05 4.05 33.13
N GLN A 135 7.33 4.33 32.06
CA GLN A 135 7.80 5.06 30.88
C GLN A 135 8.28 6.47 31.31
N PRO A 136 9.51 6.89 30.96
CA PRO A 136 9.82 8.32 30.89
C PRO A 136 9.04 8.95 29.74
N PRO A 137 8.79 10.27 29.75
CA PRO A 137 7.92 10.93 28.78
C PRO A 137 8.56 10.88 27.38
N GLY A 138 8.21 9.84 26.63
CA GLY A 138 8.50 9.75 25.21
C GLY A 138 7.63 10.73 24.40
N PRO A 139 8.01 11.02 23.14
CA PRO A 139 7.31 11.95 22.27
C PRO A 139 5.81 11.66 22.22
N LYS A 140 5.01 12.74 22.20
CA LYS A 140 3.54 12.76 22.26
C LYS A 140 2.93 11.48 21.68
N ILE A 141 2.37 10.64 22.55
CA ILE A 141 1.48 9.56 22.14
C ILE A 141 0.27 10.24 21.52
N LEU A 142 0.15 10.17 20.19
CA LEU A 142 -1.03 10.62 19.48
C LEU A 142 -2.15 9.60 19.72
N SER A 143 -3.41 10.05 19.68
CA SER A 143 -4.63 9.28 19.98
C SER A 143 -4.90 8.07 19.06
N ALA A 144 -3.96 7.69 18.20
CA ALA A 144 -4.09 6.63 17.21
C ALA A 144 -3.29 5.38 17.63
N CYS A 145 -3.92 4.21 17.54
CA CYS A 145 -3.28 2.91 17.73
C CYS A 145 -3.56 2.01 16.53
N LEU A 146 -2.64 1.08 16.25
CA LEU A 146 -2.94 -0.07 15.42
C LEU A 146 -3.61 -1.11 16.32
N GLU A 147 -4.75 -1.66 15.91
CA GLU A 147 -5.46 -2.68 16.67
C GLU A 147 -5.66 -3.91 15.78
N THR A 148 -5.53 -5.11 16.36
CA THR A 148 -5.92 -6.35 15.69
C THR A 148 -7.42 -6.35 15.43
N THR A 149 -7.87 -7.03 14.37
CA THR A 149 -9.32 -7.09 14.04
C THR A 149 -10.19 -7.72 15.14
N LYS A 150 -9.58 -8.53 16.03
CA LYS A 150 -10.24 -9.12 17.20
C LYS A 150 -10.19 -8.24 18.45
N GLY A 151 -9.47 -7.10 18.40
CA GLY A 151 -9.32 -6.17 19.52
C GLY A 151 -8.43 -6.67 20.67
N ASP A 152 -7.78 -7.81 20.51
CA ASP A 152 -6.97 -8.48 21.53
C ASP A 152 -5.58 -7.86 21.72
N ARG A 153 -5.05 -7.13 20.73
CA ARG A 153 -3.77 -6.43 20.82
C ARG A 153 -3.84 -5.05 20.19
N ARG A 154 -3.24 -4.08 20.88
CA ARG A 154 -3.12 -2.68 20.44
C ARG A 154 -1.67 -2.24 20.49
N TRP A 155 -1.23 -1.56 19.44
CA TRP A 155 0.09 -0.97 19.35
C TRP A 155 -0.04 0.56 19.26
N PRO A 156 0.51 1.31 20.22
CA PRO A 156 0.48 2.77 20.17
C PRO A 156 1.30 3.26 18.99
N LEU A 157 0.74 4.16 18.18
CA LEU A 157 1.43 4.73 17.05
C LEU A 157 2.21 5.98 17.48
N ARG A 158 3.37 6.23 16.85
CA ARG A 158 4.31 7.30 17.21
C ARG A 158 4.67 8.14 15.99
N GLU A 159 5.00 9.42 16.19
CA GLU A 159 5.54 10.23 15.09
C GLU A 159 6.81 9.61 14.50
N GLY A 160 7.06 9.85 13.20
CA GLY A 160 8.19 9.26 12.48
C GLY A 160 7.86 7.93 11.77
N ILE A 161 8.88 7.11 11.53
CA ILE A 161 8.75 5.82 10.85
C ILE A 161 8.69 4.71 11.91
N MET A 162 7.67 3.86 11.83
CA MET A 162 7.54 2.62 12.59
C MET A 162 7.54 1.44 11.64
N THR A 163 8.22 0.36 11.97
CA THR A 163 8.30 -0.85 11.16
C THR A 163 7.40 -1.94 11.74
N LEU A 164 6.76 -2.71 10.88
CA LEU A 164 5.86 -3.82 11.20
C LEU A 164 6.46 -5.10 10.61
N GLY A 165 6.59 -6.16 11.40
CA GLY A 165 7.20 -7.39 10.89
C GLY A 165 7.23 -8.53 11.89
N ARG A 166 7.75 -9.68 11.43
CA ARG A 166 7.89 -10.88 12.26
C ARG A 166 9.04 -10.77 13.26
N GLU A 167 10.09 -10.00 12.94
CA GLU A 167 11.31 -9.96 13.73
C GLU A 167 11.24 -8.93 14.86
N ALA A 168 11.93 -9.21 15.97
CA ALA A 168 11.91 -8.40 17.19
C ALA A 168 12.48 -6.98 17.03
N PHE A 169 13.16 -6.69 15.92
CA PHE A 169 13.65 -5.35 15.57
C PHE A 169 12.62 -4.49 14.84
N SER A 170 11.42 -5.02 14.58
CA SER A 170 10.29 -4.22 14.11
C SER A 170 9.69 -3.44 15.27
N ASP A 171 9.33 -2.18 15.05
CA ASP A 171 8.66 -1.35 16.07
C ASP A 171 7.30 -1.94 16.50
N ILE A 172 6.65 -2.67 15.58
CA ILE A 172 5.47 -3.48 15.80
C ILE A 172 5.81 -4.92 15.42
N VAL A 173 5.97 -5.76 16.44
CA VAL A 173 6.28 -7.18 16.27
C VAL A 173 4.99 -7.99 16.18
N LEU A 174 4.81 -8.68 15.06
CA LEU A 174 3.72 -9.63 14.86
C LEU A 174 4.10 -11.00 15.45
N ASP A 175 4.12 -11.04 16.78
CA ASP A 175 4.22 -12.24 17.60
C ASP A 175 2.87 -12.98 17.63
N LEU A 176 2.44 -13.50 16.49
CA LEU A 176 1.36 -14.47 16.46
C LEU A 176 2.00 -15.84 16.20
N PRO A 177 1.67 -16.89 16.97
CA PRO A 177 2.27 -18.23 16.79
C PRO A 177 2.25 -18.69 15.33
N LEU A 178 1.12 -18.48 14.64
CA LEU A 178 0.96 -18.75 13.21
C LEU A 178 1.89 -17.92 12.31
N VAL A 179 2.14 -16.65 12.64
CA VAL A 179 3.04 -15.77 11.87
C VAL A 179 4.50 -16.18 12.06
N GLN A 180 4.87 -16.57 13.28
CA GLN A 180 6.22 -16.98 13.65
C GLN A 180 6.58 -18.35 13.08
N GLU A 181 5.69 -19.34 13.24
CA GLU A 181 5.88 -20.71 12.79
C GLU A 181 5.88 -20.81 11.27
N LYS A 182 4.92 -20.16 10.59
CA LYS A 182 4.74 -20.28 9.14
C LYS A 182 5.51 -19.24 8.33
N LYS A 183 6.20 -18.27 8.95
CA LYS A 183 6.91 -17.16 8.29
C LYS A 183 6.06 -16.43 7.24
N LEU A 184 4.77 -16.23 7.54
CA LEU A 184 3.80 -15.57 6.64
C LEU A 184 4.05 -14.06 6.47
N VAL A 185 4.93 -13.50 7.29
CA VAL A 185 5.28 -12.08 7.34
C VAL A 185 6.81 -11.97 7.26
N SER A 186 7.32 -11.07 6.41
CA SER A 186 8.75 -10.79 6.28
C SER A 186 9.33 -10.19 7.56
N GLY A 187 10.67 -10.18 7.69
CA GLY A 187 11.29 -9.73 8.93
C GLY A 187 10.98 -8.28 9.30
N GLN A 188 11.04 -7.39 8.30
CA GLN A 188 10.36 -6.09 8.26
C GLN A 188 9.40 -6.15 7.06
N HIS A 189 8.12 -6.33 7.34
CA HIS A 189 7.10 -6.63 6.33
C HIS A 189 6.44 -5.37 5.78
N ALA A 190 6.22 -4.38 6.64
CA ALA A 190 5.69 -3.09 6.25
C ALA A 190 6.28 -2.01 7.14
N TYR A 191 6.07 -0.74 6.80
CA TYR A 191 6.37 0.37 7.69
C TYR A 191 5.29 1.44 7.65
N LEU A 192 4.99 2.01 8.80
CA LEU A 192 4.13 3.15 9.02
C LEU A 192 5.00 4.42 9.03
N ARG A 193 4.62 5.45 8.29
CA ARG A 193 5.21 6.79 8.40
C ARG A 193 4.14 7.75 8.88
N CYS A 194 4.40 8.41 10.00
CA CYS A 194 3.60 9.53 10.49
C CYS A 194 4.13 10.84 9.92
N LEU A 195 3.26 11.63 9.28
CA LEU A 195 3.52 13.01 8.87
C LEU A 195 2.34 13.87 9.34
N ASN A 196 2.59 14.88 10.17
CA ASN A 196 1.57 15.79 10.70
C ASN A 196 0.38 15.09 11.38
N GLY A 197 0.65 14.02 12.14
CA GLY A 197 -0.38 13.23 12.82
C GLY A 197 -1.13 12.21 11.94
N GLU A 198 -0.83 12.14 10.65
CA GLU A 198 -1.37 11.12 9.74
C GLU A 198 -0.41 9.95 9.56
N TYR A 199 -0.88 8.73 9.82
CA TYR A 199 -0.12 7.50 9.62
C TYR A 199 -0.36 6.89 8.24
N ARG A 200 0.72 6.49 7.56
CA ARG A 200 0.71 5.84 6.24
C ARG A 200 1.46 4.53 6.27
N LEU A 201 0.80 3.43 5.93
CA LEU A 201 1.43 2.11 5.80
C LEU A 201 2.03 1.92 4.40
N PHE A 202 3.22 1.35 4.33
CA PHE A 202 3.95 1.06 3.11
C PHE A 202 4.38 -0.40 3.08
N ASP A 203 4.36 -1.00 1.90
CA ASP A 203 4.81 -2.38 1.68
C ASP A 203 6.34 -2.48 1.70
N GLY A 204 6.88 -3.43 2.47
CA GLY A 204 8.32 -3.65 2.60
C GLY A 204 8.99 -2.80 3.67
N THR A 205 10.28 -2.52 3.50
CA THR A 205 11.10 -1.79 4.48
C THR A 205 11.26 -0.31 4.09
N PRO A 206 11.54 0.59 5.06
CA PRO A 206 11.80 2.01 4.78
C PRO A 206 12.97 2.26 3.81
N ARG A 207 13.84 1.27 3.64
CA ARG A 207 15.00 1.29 2.73
C ARG A 207 14.68 0.77 1.33
N GLY A 208 13.41 0.48 1.03
CA GLY A 208 12.96 0.04 -0.29
C GLY A 208 13.11 -1.45 -0.57
N GLN A 209 13.38 -2.28 0.45
CA GLN A 209 13.33 -3.74 0.27
C GLN A 209 11.88 -4.20 0.28
N ALA A 210 11.47 -4.94 -0.75
CA ALA A 210 10.09 -5.42 -0.87
C ALA A 210 9.73 -6.44 0.20
N SER A 211 8.47 -6.41 0.66
CA SER A 211 7.88 -7.52 1.39
C SER A 211 7.82 -8.75 0.49
N THR A 212 8.23 -9.90 1.01
CA THR A 212 8.24 -11.17 0.26
C THR A 212 6.84 -11.60 -0.15
N ASN A 213 5.83 -11.24 0.66
CA ASN A 213 4.44 -11.67 0.49
C ASN A 213 3.52 -10.52 0.06
N GLY A 214 4.06 -9.31 -0.12
CA GLY A 214 3.29 -8.08 -0.31
C GLY A 214 2.54 -7.64 0.95
N THR A 215 1.99 -6.43 0.91
CA THR A 215 1.15 -5.88 1.98
C THR A 215 -0.29 -5.79 1.50
N PHE A 216 -1.19 -6.38 2.27
CA PHE A 216 -2.63 -6.30 2.06
C PHE A 216 -3.21 -5.33 3.08
N VAL A 217 -4.04 -4.40 2.62
CA VAL A 217 -4.82 -3.51 3.47
C VAL A 217 -6.28 -3.73 3.13
N ASN A 218 -7.08 -4.16 4.10
CA ASN A 218 -8.51 -4.38 3.95
C ASN A 218 -8.84 -5.33 2.77
N ALA A 219 -8.13 -6.45 2.71
CA ALA A 219 -8.21 -7.48 1.65
C ALA A 219 -7.84 -7.01 0.22
N LEU A 220 -7.46 -5.73 0.04
CA LEU A 220 -6.87 -5.26 -1.20
C LEU A 220 -5.35 -5.24 -1.10
N ARG A 221 -4.70 -5.78 -2.13
CA ARG A 221 -3.25 -5.69 -2.27
C ARG A 221 -2.87 -4.26 -2.58
N VAL A 222 -1.94 -3.68 -1.81
CA VAL A 222 -1.34 -2.40 -2.19
C VAL A 222 -0.53 -2.65 -3.47
N PRO A 223 -0.88 -2.06 -4.63
CA PRO A 223 -0.12 -2.27 -5.85
C PRO A 223 1.29 -1.72 -5.64
N ALA A 224 2.29 -2.58 -5.80
CA ALA A 224 3.67 -2.12 -5.74
C ALA A 224 3.89 -1.05 -6.82
N PRO A 225 4.54 0.09 -6.49
CA PRO A 225 5.10 0.98 -7.49
C PRO A 225 5.89 0.18 -8.53
N GLY A 226 6.08 0.70 -9.74
CA GLY A 226 6.80 -0.02 -10.78
C GLY A 226 7.58 0.90 -11.69
N ILE A 227 8.70 0.40 -12.18
CA ILE A 227 9.52 1.08 -13.19
C ILE A 227 8.97 0.68 -14.56
N LEU A 228 8.56 1.66 -15.36
CA LEU A 228 8.09 1.46 -16.74
C LEU A 228 9.16 1.97 -17.71
N LEU A 229 9.69 1.05 -18.52
CA LEU A 229 10.56 1.36 -19.66
C LEU A 229 9.74 1.20 -20.93
N LYS A 230 9.75 2.20 -21.81
CA LYS A 230 9.01 2.14 -23.07
C LYS A 230 9.75 2.84 -24.20
N ALA A 231 9.58 2.32 -25.41
CA ALA A 231 10.04 2.90 -26.65
C ALA A 231 8.85 3.09 -27.59
N ASN A 232 8.85 4.19 -28.33
CA ASN A 232 7.81 4.52 -29.31
C ASN A 232 8.51 4.95 -30.61
N PHE A 233 8.16 4.29 -31.70
CA PHE A 233 8.67 4.55 -33.03
C PHE A 233 7.51 5.03 -33.90
N LYS A 234 7.70 6.17 -34.56
CA LYS A 234 6.75 6.74 -35.51
C LYS A 234 7.45 7.01 -36.83
N ASP A 235 6.72 6.78 -37.91
CA ASP A 235 7.12 7.27 -39.21
C ASP A 235 6.96 8.80 -39.30
N LEU A 236 7.64 9.43 -40.25
CA LEU A 236 7.64 10.88 -40.48
C LEU A 236 6.23 11.44 -40.74
N PHE A 237 5.37 10.67 -41.42
CA PHE A 237 3.98 11.05 -41.69
C PHE A 237 3.01 10.67 -40.56
N GLU A 238 3.50 10.06 -39.48
CA GLU A 238 2.71 9.53 -38.35
C GLU A 238 1.62 8.51 -38.72
N ASP A 239 1.67 7.96 -39.94
CA ASP A 239 0.77 6.92 -40.46
C ASP A 239 0.90 5.61 -39.68
N TYR A 240 2.11 5.33 -39.18
CA TYR A 240 2.45 4.10 -38.47
C TYR A 240 3.14 4.42 -37.17
N GLU A 241 2.71 3.75 -36.10
CA GLU A 241 3.28 3.90 -34.76
C GLU A 241 3.42 2.53 -34.11
N ILE A 242 4.62 2.22 -33.61
CA ILE A 242 4.91 1.02 -32.82
C ILE A 242 5.35 1.48 -31.44
N GLU A 243 4.65 1.03 -30.40
CA GLU A 243 5.00 1.29 -29.00
C GLU A 243 5.20 -0.03 -28.27
N GLY A 244 6.34 -0.20 -27.63
CA GLY A 244 6.65 -1.39 -26.85
C GLY A 244 7.22 -1.00 -25.49
N GLY A 245 6.95 -1.80 -24.47
CA GLY A 245 7.48 -1.52 -23.14
C GLY A 245 7.40 -2.68 -22.17
N ILE A 246 8.16 -2.51 -21.10
CA ILE A 246 8.26 -3.43 -19.97
C ILE A 246 8.01 -2.64 -18.69
N ARG A 247 7.13 -3.14 -17.83
CA ARG A 247 6.95 -2.64 -16.47
C ARG A 247 7.41 -3.70 -15.47
N ILE A 248 8.32 -3.30 -14.60
CA ILE A 248 8.85 -4.12 -13.51
C ILE A 248 8.33 -3.54 -12.18
N PRO A 249 7.45 -4.24 -11.44
CA PRO A 249 7.05 -3.82 -10.10
C PRO A 249 8.26 -3.76 -9.15
N THR A 250 8.28 -2.82 -8.22
CA THR A 250 9.31 -2.70 -7.16
C THR A 250 9.26 -3.86 -6.17
N SER A 251 8.17 -4.64 -6.16
CA SER A 251 8.09 -5.92 -5.46
C SER A 251 8.90 -7.03 -6.15
N PHE A 252 9.41 -6.81 -7.37
CA PHE A 252 10.16 -7.76 -8.18
C PHE A 252 9.54 -9.16 -8.27
N ASN A 253 8.21 -9.24 -8.14
CA ASN A 253 7.45 -10.49 -8.14
C ASN A 253 6.91 -10.84 -9.52
N GLY A 254 7.45 -10.25 -10.57
CA GLY A 254 6.94 -10.43 -11.93
C GLY A 254 7.32 -9.30 -12.86
N ALA A 255 6.75 -9.34 -14.06
CA ALA A 255 6.92 -8.32 -15.09
C ALA A 255 5.68 -8.25 -15.98
N GLU A 256 5.49 -7.08 -16.58
CA GLU A 256 4.47 -6.82 -17.58
C GLU A 256 5.14 -6.36 -18.88
N TYR A 257 4.65 -6.88 -20.00
CA TYR A 257 5.15 -6.60 -21.33
C TYR A 257 3.98 -6.16 -22.20
N PHE A 258 4.20 -5.17 -23.05
CA PHE A 258 3.21 -4.81 -24.06
C PHE A 258 3.88 -4.40 -25.36
N LEU A 259 3.15 -4.64 -26.44
CA LEU A 259 3.46 -4.15 -27.78
C LEU A 259 2.17 -3.66 -28.43
N VAL A 260 2.20 -2.46 -28.97
CA VAL A 260 1.07 -1.81 -29.64
C VAL A 260 1.55 -1.37 -31.02
N TYR A 261 0.78 -1.72 -32.04
CA TYR A 261 0.95 -1.23 -33.41
C TYR A 261 -0.30 -0.47 -33.83
N LYS A 262 -0.13 0.75 -34.33
CA LYS A 262 -1.21 1.59 -34.87
C LYS A 262 -0.95 1.85 -36.35
N ASN A 263 -2.01 1.72 -37.14
CA ASN A 263 -2.04 2.05 -38.56
C ASN A 263 -3.16 3.09 -38.79
N LYS A 264 -2.75 4.31 -39.09
CA LYS A 264 -3.60 5.50 -39.31
C LYS A 264 -3.65 5.94 -40.78
N LYS A 265 -3.03 5.17 -41.68
CA LYS A 265 -2.89 5.52 -43.11
C LYS A 265 -4.22 5.63 -43.87
N LYS A 266 -5.24 4.89 -43.41
CA LYS A 266 -6.56 4.82 -44.07
C LYS A 266 -7.62 5.45 -43.16
N ARG A 267 -8.79 5.74 -43.74
CA ARG A 267 -9.94 6.30 -43.01
C ARG A 267 -10.35 5.52 -41.75
N ILE A 268 -10.15 4.20 -41.74
CA ILE A 268 -10.32 3.38 -40.53
C ILE A 268 -8.95 3.23 -39.88
N ASP A 269 -8.80 3.83 -38.70
CA ASP A 269 -7.61 3.60 -37.89
C ASP A 269 -7.69 2.22 -37.25
N LYS A 270 -6.59 1.48 -37.33
CA LYS A 270 -6.46 0.15 -36.76
C LYS A 270 -5.41 0.16 -35.68
N GLN A 271 -5.71 -0.44 -34.54
CA GLN A 271 -4.77 -0.65 -33.46
C GLN A 271 -4.75 -2.12 -33.08
N TYR A 272 -3.56 -2.71 -33.05
CA TYR A 272 -3.32 -4.07 -32.59
C TYR A 272 -2.45 -3.98 -31.34
N ALA A 273 -2.81 -4.68 -30.28
CA ALA A 273 -2.07 -4.69 -29.04
C ALA A 273 -1.97 -6.10 -28.49
N VAL A 274 -0.79 -6.44 -27.97
CA VAL A 274 -0.57 -7.63 -27.16
C VAL A 274 0.00 -7.22 -25.82
N TYR A 275 -0.48 -7.83 -24.76
CA TYR A 275 -0.09 -7.58 -23.38
C TYR A 275 0.09 -8.91 -22.66
N ARG A 276 1.21 -9.04 -21.94
CA ARG A 276 1.49 -10.20 -21.09
C ARG A 276 1.89 -9.72 -19.70
N ARG A 277 1.24 -10.24 -18.68
CA ARG A 277 1.61 -10.04 -17.28
C ARG A 277 1.85 -11.38 -16.63
N ALA A 278 2.95 -11.52 -15.92
CA ALA A 278 3.22 -12.65 -15.04
C ALA A 278 3.52 -12.12 -13.64
N LEU A 279 2.69 -12.50 -12.66
CA LEU A 279 2.89 -12.15 -11.26
C LEU A 279 2.93 -13.42 -10.41
N ARG A 280 3.88 -13.48 -9.49
CA ARG A 280 4.06 -14.57 -8.55
C ARG A 280 3.56 -14.18 -7.18
N PHE A 281 2.88 -15.13 -6.54
CA PHE A 281 2.29 -14.98 -5.23
C PHE A 281 2.71 -16.17 -4.33
N PRO A 282 2.95 -15.93 -3.04
CA PRO A 282 2.96 -17.00 -2.07
C PRO A 282 1.51 -17.46 -1.86
N GLY A 283 1.30 -18.77 -1.89
CA GLY A 283 0.05 -19.42 -1.54
C GLY A 283 -0.03 -19.69 -0.03
N GLU A 284 -1.20 -20.12 0.42
CA GLU A 284 -1.44 -20.42 1.84
C GLU A 284 -0.70 -21.70 2.26
N ALA A 285 0.00 -21.62 3.40
CA ALA A 285 0.67 -22.77 4.01
C ALA A 285 -0.37 -23.83 4.44
N ARG A 286 -0.37 -24.97 3.76
CA ARG A 286 -1.21 -26.13 4.10
C ARG A 286 -0.71 -26.74 5.42
N ILE A 287 -1.64 -27.24 6.24
CA ILE A 287 -1.33 -27.84 7.55
C ILE A 287 -0.33 -29.02 7.42
N SER A 288 -0.34 -29.69 6.26
CA SER A 288 0.46 -30.90 5.99
C SER A 288 1.84 -30.66 5.37
N THR A 289 2.21 -29.43 4.98
CA THR A 289 3.54 -29.15 4.40
C THR A 289 4.17 -27.85 4.94
N PRO A 290 5.45 -27.89 5.39
CA PRO A 290 6.12 -26.69 5.91
C PRO A 290 6.56 -25.69 4.82
N ILE A 291 6.42 -26.05 3.54
CA ILE A 291 6.79 -25.21 2.40
C ILE A 291 5.53 -24.53 1.86
N GLN A 292 5.50 -23.19 1.90
CA GLN A 292 4.42 -22.42 1.28
C GLN A 292 4.42 -22.64 -0.23
N PRO A 293 3.32 -23.15 -0.81
CA PRO A 293 3.25 -23.37 -2.23
C PRO A 293 3.19 -22.01 -2.93
N ARG A 294 3.86 -21.84 -4.07
CA ARG A 294 3.86 -20.56 -4.80
C ARG A 294 2.95 -20.66 -6.01
N SER A 295 2.20 -19.63 -6.33
CA SER A 295 1.38 -19.57 -7.54
C SER A 295 1.91 -18.49 -8.49
N GLU A 296 1.75 -18.73 -9.78
CA GLU A 296 2.03 -17.76 -10.83
C GLU A 296 0.74 -17.50 -11.61
N ASN A 297 0.32 -16.23 -11.63
CA ASN A 297 -0.81 -15.79 -12.42
C ASN A 297 -0.25 -15.12 -13.68
N THR A 298 -0.47 -15.77 -14.81
CA THR A 298 -0.12 -15.25 -16.13
C THR A 298 -1.38 -14.81 -16.86
N THR A 299 -1.44 -13.54 -17.22
CA THR A 299 -2.47 -12.99 -18.11
C THR A 299 -1.83 -12.73 -19.47
N PHE A 300 -2.43 -13.24 -20.53
CA PHE A 300 -2.18 -12.82 -21.91
C PHE A 300 -3.44 -12.13 -22.46
N LEU A 301 -3.27 -10.98 -23.10
CA LEU A 301 -4.35 -10.20 -23.70
C LEU A 301 -3.93 -9.76 -25.09
N ALA A 302 -4.69 -10.16 -26.10
CA ALA A 302 -4.64 -9.61 -27.44
C ALA A 302 -5.86 -8.72 -27.68
N LEU A 303 -5.67 -7.57 -28.30
CA LEU A 303 -6.72 -6.60 -28.58
C LEU A 303 -6.54 -6.05 -29.99
N THR A 304 -7.63 -5.98 -30.73
CA THR A 304 -7.71 -5.28 -32.01
C THR A 304 -8.83 -4.26 -31.95
N GLN A 305 -8.54 -3.02 -32.35
CA GLN A 305 -9.48 -1.91 -32.35
C GLN A 305 -9.57 -1.28 -33.73
N TRP A 306 -10.79 -1.05 -34.19
CA TRP A 306 -11.11 -0.32 -35.41
C TRP A 306 -11.85 0.97 -35.03
N ARG A 307 -11.34 2.11 -35.47
CA ARG A 307 -11.96 3.43 -35.24
C ARG A 307 -12.39 4.02 -36.59
N TYR A 308 -13.68 4.29 -36.71
CA TYR A 308 -14.27 4.96 -37.87
C TYR A 308 -14.71 6.38 -37.49
N PRO A 309 -14.12 7.43 -38.08
CA PRO A 309 -14.56 8.81 -37.87
C PRO A 309 -15.85 9.07 -38.65
N LEU A 310 -16.92 9.40 -37.91
CA LEU A 310 -18.20 9.83 -38.47
C LEU A 310 -18.17 11.34 -38.80
N SER A 311 -17.49 12.13 -37.96
CA SER A 311 -17.23 13.57 -38.17
C SER A 311 -15.91 13.96 -37.49
N ILE A 312 -15.57 15.25 -37.51
CA ILE A 312 -14.42 15.79 -36.78
C ILE A 312 -14.51 15.62 -35.26
N PHE A 313 -15.72 15.47 -34.71
CA PHE A 313 -15.95 15.32 -33.26
C PHE A 313 -16.48 13.93 -32.88
N THR A 314 -16.93 13.12 -33.84
CA THR A 314 -17.62 11.84 -33.56
C THR A 314 -16.91 10.65 -34.18
N SER A 315 -16.79 9.57 -33.41
CA SER A 315 -16.23 8.30 -33.88
C SER A 315 -17.01 7.10 -33.37
N LEU A 316 -17.16 6.09 -34.23
CA LEU A 316 -17.57 4.75 -33.84
C LEU A 316 -16.33 3.87 -33.68
N ARG A 317 -16.28 3.07 -32.62
CA ARG A 317 -15.13 2.19 -32.33
C ARG A 317 -15.64 0.79 -32.07
N ALA A 318 -14.96 -0.19 -32.64
CA ALA A 318 -15.14 -1.59 -32.35
C ALA A 318 -13.83 -2.16 -31.82
N THR A 319 -13.88 -2.88 -30.70
CA THR A 319 -12.71 -3.48 -30.08
C THR A 319 -13.01 -4.94 -29.81
N ALA A 320 -12.23 -5.84 -30.41
CA ALA A 320 -12.26 -7.26 -30.09
C ALA A 320 -11.09 -7.60 -29.17
N THR A 321 -11.35 -8.41 -28.15
CA THR A 321 -10.36 -8.83 -27.15
C THR A 321 -10.32 -10.35 -27.04
N TYR A 322 -9.13 -10.89 -26.93
CA TYR A 322 -8.90 -12.27 -26.54
C TYR A 322 -8.03 -12.27 -25.30
N ARG A 323 -8.54 -12.83 -24.21
CA ARG A 323 -7.87 -12.86 -22.90
C ARG A 323 -7.72 -14.30 -22.46
N MET A 324 -6.53 -14.65 -22.02
CA MET A 324 -6.20 -15.91 -21.38
C MET A 324 -5.61 -15.63 -20.02
N ASP A 325 -6.26 -16.13 -18.97
CA ASP A 325 -5.75 -16.12 -17.62
C ASP A 325 -5.35 -17.54 -17.24
N ASN A 326 -4.12 -17.69 -16.76
CA ASN A 326 -3.58 -18.96 -16.29
C ASN A 326 -3.05 -18.81 -14.88
N THR A 327 -3.58 -19.61 -13.96
CA THR A 327 -3.12 -19.69 -12.57
C THR A 327 -2.47 -21.04 -12.37
N THR A 328 -1.14 -21.05 -12.32
CA THR A 328 -0.36 -22.27 -12.16
C THR A 328 0.22 -22.33 -10.76
N GLN A 329 0.04 -23.47 -10.08
CA GLN A 329 0.78 -23.76 -8.85
C GLN A 329 2.22 -24.14 -9.23
N LEU A 330 3.20 -23.36 -8.80
CA LEU A 330 4.62 -23.68 -8.97
C LEU A 330 4.98 -24.88 -8.08
N ALA A 331 5.75 -25.82 -8.65
CA ALA A 331 6.14 -27.04 -7.96
C ALA A 331 7.05 -26.73 -6.76
N THR A 332 6.53 -26.94 -5.56
CA THR A 332 7.25 -26.87 -4.28
C THR A 332 7.28 -28.21 -3.56
N ASP A 333 6.38 -29.12 -3.94
CA ASP A 333 6.20 -30.49 -3.43
C ASP A 333 5.49 -31.36 -4.48
N THR A 334 5.35 -32.66 -4.22
CA THR A 334 4.70 -33.59 -5.15
C THR A 334 3.22 -33.28 -5.37
N ILE A 335 2.54 -32.62 -4.41
CA ILE A 335 1.12 -32.27 -4.51
C ILE A 335 0.92 -31.09 -5.46
N SER A 336 1.70 -30.01 -5.28
CA SER A 336 1.72 -28.84 -6.17
C SER A 336 2.14 -29.21 -7.59
N LEU A 337 3.10 -30.14 -7.75
CA LEU A 337 3.48 -30.67 -9.07
C LEU A 337 2.33 -31.37 -9.79
N LYS A 338 1.48 -32.08 -9.05
CA LYS A 338 0.31 -32.80 -9.59
C LYS A 338 -0.95 -31.93 -9.66
N THR A 339 -0.91 -30.69 -9.17
CA THR A 339 -2.07 -29.79 -9.20
C THR A 339 -2.18 -29.18 -10.60
N PRO A 340 -3.29 -29.41 -11.33
CA PRO A 340 -3.46 -28.87 -12.67
C PRO A 340 -3.54 -27.33 -12.63
N SER A 341 -3.11 -26.68 -13.70
CA SER A 341 -3.24 -25.23 -13.86
C SER A 341 -4.69 -24.84 -14.17
N LEU A 342 -5.20 -23.78 -13.54
CA LEU A 342 -6.51 -23.22 -13.85
C LEU A 342 -6.37 -22.24 -14.99
N ARG A 343 -6.96 -22.57 -16.14
CA ARG A 343 -6.91 -21.76 -17.35
C ARG A 343 -8.31 -21.28 -17.70
N GLU A 344 -8.45 -19.99 -17.92
CA GLU A 344 -9.70 -19.37 -18.35
C GLU A 344 -9.45 -18.55 -19.62
N ASN A 345 -10.22 -18.82 -20.67
CA ASN A 345 -10.16 -18.03 -21.91
C ASN A 345 -11.46 -17.26 -22.09
N ARG A 346 -11.34 -16.01 -22.53
CA ARG A 346 -12.48 -15.12 -22.80
C ARG A 346 -12.29 -14.37 -24.10
N LEU A 347 -13.38 -14.30 -24.88
CA LEU A 347 -13.48 -13.49 -26.09
C LEU A 347 -14.43 -12.32 -25.78
N GLY A 348 -13.98 -11.09 -26.04
CA GLY A 348 -14.78 -9.88 -25.86
C GLY A 348 -14.98 -9.12 -27.16
N LEU A 349 -16.15 -8.50 -27.30
CA LEU A 349 -16.44 -7.52 -28.33
C LEU A 349 -17.06 -6.28 -27.68
N ARG A 350 -16.48 -5.12 -27.95
CA ARG A 350 -16.91 -3.83 -27.41
C ARG A 350 -17.19 -2.86 -28.55
N LEU A 351 -18.34 -2.20 -28.50
CA LEU A 351 -18.73 -1.12 -29.40
C LEU A 351 -18.80 0.19 -28.60
N GLU A 352 -18.22 1.26 -29.14
CA GLU A 352 -18.21 2.57 -28.50
C GLU A 352 -18.62 3.66 -29.48
N TYR A 353 -19.55 4.52 -29.06
CA TYR A 353 -19.84 5.79 -29.72
C TYR A 353 -19.21 6.91 -28.88
N VAL A 354 -18.34 7.70 -29.51
CA VAL A 354 -17.59 8.78 -28.85
C VAL A 354 -17.87 10.11 -29.54
N PHE A 355 -18.26 11.12 -28.78
CA PHE A 355 -18.29 12.52 -29.17
C PHE A 355 -17.28 13.30 -28.31
N ASP A 356 -16.45 14.13 -28.91
CA ASP A 356 -15.53 15.02 -28.19
C ASP A 356 -15.34 16.32 -28.98
N ASN A 357 -15.87 17.43 -28.47
CA ASN A 357 -15.59 18.78 -28.99
C ASN A 357 -14.80 19.63 -27.99
N THR A 358 -14.13 18.99 -27.02
CA THR A 358 -13.40 19.71 -25.99
C THR A 358 -12.09 20.27 -26.52
N TYR A 359 -11.75 21.49 -26.09
CA TYR A 359 -10.46 22.11 -26.37
C TYR A 359 -9.80 22.56 -25.06
N ASP A 360 -8.47 22.58 -25.04
CA ASP A 360 -7.69 22.95 -23.86
C ASP A 360 -7.57 24.48 -23.75
N VAL A 361 -8.14 25.07 -22.71
CA VAL A 361 -8.04 26.50 -22.40
C VAL A 361 -6.71 26.79 -21.69
N THR A 362 -6.29 25.90 -20.80
CA THR A 362 -5.04 25.93 -20.04
C THR A 362 -4.73 24.50 -19.57
N LEU A 363 -3.53 24.23 -19.09
CA LEU A 363 -3.18 22.94 -18.49
C LEU A 363 -4.27 22.48 -17.50
N ASN A 364 -4.82 21.27 -17.67
CA ASN A 364 -5.88 20.70 -16.84
C ASN A 364 -7.23 21.46 -16.82
N MET A 365 -7.47 22.41 -17.73
CA MET A 365 -8.74 23.12 -17.87
C MET A 365 -9.21 23.09 -19.33
N LYS A 366 -10.35 22.43 -19.56
CA LYS A 366 -10.99 22.29 -20.87
C LYS A 366 -12.27 23.12 -20.94
N ASP A 367 -12.78 23.30 -22.14
CA ASP A 367 -14.11 23.86 -22.42
C ASP A 367 -14.80 22.99 -23.49
N GLY A 368 -16.12 22.84 -23.40
CA GLY A 368 -16.92 21.98 -24.27
C GLY A 368 -17.41 20.67 -23.62
N ILE A 369 -17.91 19.75 -24.43
CA ILE A 369 -18.48 18.47 -24.01
C ILE A 369 -17.78 17.28 -24.66
N ARG A 370 -17.58 16.22 -23.89
CA ARG A 370 -17.15 14.92 -24.39
C ARG A 370 -17.93 13.82 -23.72
N TYR A 371 -18.36 12.84 -24.48
CA TYR A 371 -19.04 11.67 -23.92
C TYR A 371 -18.74 10.42 -24.72
N LYS A 372 -18.90 9.30 -24.03
CA LYS A 372 -18.77 7.97 -24.58
C LYS A 372 -19.87 7.08 -24.06
N VAL A 373 -20.59 6.44 -24.98
CA VAL A 373 -21.50 5.33 -24.69
C VAL A 373 -20.86 4.07 -25.22
N PHE A 374 -20.89 3.00 -24.44
CA PHE A 374 -20.32 1.73 -24.86
C PHE A 374 -21.18 0.54 -24.44
N ALA A 375 -21.12 -0.51 -25.25
CA ALA A 375 -21.65 -1.82 -24.95
C ALA A 375 -20.54 -2.86 -25.17
N GLU A 376 -20.41 -3.81 -24.28
CA GLU A 376 -19.40 -4.85 -24.31
C GLU A 376 -20.03 -6.20 -23.99
N VAL A 377 -19.66 -7.22 -24.76
CA VAL A 377 -20.06 -8.60 -24.56
C VAL A 377 -18.81 -9.43 -24.44
N VAL A 378 -18.72 -10.23 -23.38
CA VAL A 378 -17.61 -11.13 -23.09
C VAL A 378 -18.16 -12.53 -22.90
N LYS A 379 -17.55 -13.50 -23.56
CA LYS A 379 -17.91 -14.92 -23.48
C LYS A 379 -16.69 -15.74 -23.04
N ARG A 380 -16.86 -16.51 -21.97
CA ARG A 380 -15.91 -17.54 -21.54
C ARG A 380 -16.01 -18.77 -22.43
N PHE A 381 -14.87 -19.39 -22.71
CA PHE A 381 -14.77 -20.65 -23.41
C PHE A 381 -13.53 -21.42 -22.94
N ASP A 382 -13.62 -22.74 -22.97
CA ASP A 382 -12.52 -23.61 -22.55
C ASP A 382 -11.84 -24.19 -23.79
N VAL A 383 -10.51 -24.20 -23.77
CA VAL A 383 -9.68 -24.78 -24.84
C VAL A 383 -8.66 -25.67 -24.17
N GLU A 384 -8.91 -26.97 -24.21
CA GLU A 384 -7.95 -27.98 -23.81
C GLU A 384 -7.16 -28.42 -25.05
N LEU A 385 -5.89 -28.02 -25.11
CA LEU A 385 -4.95 -28.48 -26.15
C LEU A 385 -4.33 -29.82 -25.70
N GLY A 386 -5.16 -30.88 -25.66
CA GLY A 386 -4.73 -32.27 -25.48
C GLY A 386 -4.75 -33.07 -26.79
N ASP A 387 -4.54 -34.39 -26.71
CA ASP A 387 -4.56 -35.30 -27.86
C ASP A 387 -5.92 -35.38 -28.58
N GLN A 388 -6.99 -34.88 -27.93
CA GLN A 388 -8.28 -34.58 -28.55
C GLN A 388 -8.70 -33.17 -28.13
N PRO A 389 -8.73 -32.18 -29.05
CA PRO A 389 -9.17 -30.84 -28.72
C PRO A 389 -10.68 -30.83 -28.48
N ASP A 390 -11.09 -30.66 -27.21
CA ASP A 390 -12.49 -30.42 -26.86
C ASP A 390 -12.77 -28.91 -26.85
N PHE A 391 -13.79 -28.51 -27.60
CA PHE A 391 -14.26 -27.13 -27.70
C PHE A 391 -15.65 -27.05 -27.09
N SER A 392 -15.71 -26.77 -25.79
CA SER A 392 -16.99 -26.49 -25.14
C SER A 392 -17.23 -24.98 -25.07
N PHE A 393 -18.40 -24.53 -25.53
CA PHE A 393 -18.89 -23.19 -25.25
C PHE A 393 -19.31 -23.13 -23.78
N ALA A 394 -18.33 -23.04 -22.88
CA ALA A 394 -18.54 -22.99 -21.44
C ALA A 394 -19.58 -21.94 -21.03
N GLU A 395 -20.25 -22.18 -19.90
CA GLU A 395 -21.09 -21.17 -19.25
C GLU A 395 -20.24 -19.95 -18.85
N GLY A 396 -20.76 -18.73 -19.05
CA GLY A 396 -20.01 -17.50 -18.79
C GLY A 396 -20.23 -16.42 -19.83
N PHE A 397 -21.45 -15.90 -19.91
CA PHE A 397 -21.80 -14.72 -20.70
C PHE A 397 -21.85 -13.50 -19.79
N MET A 398 -21.13 -12.44 -20.15
CA MET A 398 -21.12 -11.17 -19.45
C MET A 398 -21.39 -10.04 -20.46
N GLY A 399 -22.48 -9.31 -20.25
CA GLY A 399 -22.77 -8.05 -20.92
C GLY A 399 -22.45 -6.87 -20.02
N VAL A 400 -21.98 -5.77 -20.60
CA VAL A 400 -21.73 -4.49 -19.93
C VAL A 400 -22.24 -3.36 -20.81
N VAL A 401 -23.02 -2.44 -20.24
CA VAL A 401 -23.40 -1.18 -20.91
C VAL A 401 -22.99 -0.03 -20.00
N GLY A 402 -22.42 1.03 -20.57
CA GLY A 402 -21.98 2.17 -19.78
C GLY A 402 -21.90 3.49 -20.53
N LEU A 403 -21.77 4.54 -19.73
CA LEU A 403 -21.71 5.94 -20.13
C LEU A 403 -20.58 6.62 -19.33
N ASP A 404 -19.79 7.46 -19.99
CA ASP A 404 -18.97 8.47 -19.34
C ASP A 404 -19.11 9.78 -20.12
N ALA A 405 -19.75 10.77 -19.52
CA ALA A 405 -20.00 12.09 -20.08
C ALA A 405 -19.34 13.16 -19.20
N ARG A 406 -18.71 14.16 -19.83
CA ARG A 406 -18.05 15.28 -19.17
C ARG A 406 -18.41 16.56 -19.90
N TYR A 407 -18.85 17.55 -19.15
CA TYR A 407 -19.17 18.89 -19.63
C TYR A 407 -18.29 19.90 -18.90
N TYR A 408 -17.69 20.80 -19.65
CA TYR A 408 -16.84 21.86 -19.15
C TYR A 408 -17.43 23.19 -19.61
N GLN A 409 -17.76 24.05 -18.66
CA GLN A 409 -18.26 25.39 -18.92
C GLN A 409 -17.28 26.39 -18.32
N ARG A 410 -16.72 27.24 -19.17
CA ARG A 410 -15.98 28.40 -18.70
C ARG A 410 -16.93 29.38 -17.99
N LEU A 411 -16.66 29.69 -16.73
CA LEU A 411 -17.44 30.64 -15.92
C LEU A 411 -16.83 32.04 -15.95
N LEU A 412 -15.50 32.12 -15.83
CA LEU A 412 -14.73 33.37 -15.78
C LEU A 412 -13.50 33.25 -16.68
N LYS A 413 -12.60 34.25 -16.66
CA LYS A 413 -11.40 34.26 -17.52
C LYS A 413 -10.44 33.10 -17.24
N HIS A 414 -10.32 32.69 -15.98
CA HIS A 414 -9.42 31.63 -15.51
C HIS A 414 -10.12 30.66 -14.54
N SER A 415 -11.43 30.44 -14.74
CA SER A 415 -12.23 29.50 -13.96
C SER A 415 -13.17 28.69 -14.85
N VAL A 416 -13.26 27.39 -14.59
CA VAL A 416 -14.10 26.44 -15.32
C VAL A 416 -14.89 25.59 -14.33
N LEU A 417 -16.18 25.41 -14.60
CA LEU A 417 -17.00 24.39 -13.97
C LEU A 417 -16.93 23.12 -14.81
N ALA A 418 -16.48 22.03 -14.21
CA ALA A 418 -16.40 20.72 -14.84
C ALA A 418 -17.41 19.78 -14.17
N VAL A 419 -18.33 19.20 -14.95
CA VAL A 419 -19.29 18.21 -14.50
C VAL A 419 -19.00 16.89 -15.20
N ARG A 420 -19.02 15.78 -14.46
CA ARG A 420 -18.88 14.42 -14.99
C ARG A 420 -20.06 13.58 -14.53
N LEU A 421 -20.59 12.77 -15.45
CA LEU A 421 -21.53 11.69 -15.19
C LEU A 421 -20.92 10.39 -15.71
N ALA A 422 -20.77 9.39 -14.84
CA ALA A 422 -20.24 8.08 -15.21
C ALA A 422 -21.10 6.98 -14.60
N GLY A 423 -21.39 5.95 -15.38
CA GLY A 423 -22.14 4.80 -14.88
C GLY A 423 -21.98 3.61 -15.80
N ALA A 424 -22.10 2.42 -15.23
CA ALA A 424 -22.14 1.19 -15.99
C ALA A 424 -22.99 0.14 -15.27
N THR A 425 -23.51 -0.81 -16.04
CA THR A 425 -24.24 -1.96 -15.53
C THR A 425 -23.73 -3.22 -16.21
N SER A 426 -23.49 -4.27 -15.43
CA SER A 426 -23.08 -5.58 -15.90
C SER A 426 -24.16 -6.63 -15.63
N PHE A 427 -24.44 -7.46 -16.63
CA PHE A 427 -25.50 -8.48 -16.60
C PHE A 427 -25.04 -9.76 -17.32
N GLY A 428 -25.83 -10.83 -17.20
CA GLY A 428 -25.48 -12.15 -17.73
C GLY A 428 -25.26 -13.20 -16.64
N SER A 429 -24.71 -14.34 -17.03
CA SER A 429 -24.35 -15.45 -16.14
C SER A 429 -23.03 -15.18 -15.40
N GLU A 430 -22.19 -14.28 -15.91
CA GLU A 430 -21.02 -13.70 -15.24
C GLU A 430 -21.17 -12.17 -15.21
N ARG A 431 -20.69 -11.50 -14.15
CA ARG A 431 -20.81 -10.04 -13.99
C ARG A 431 -19.53 -9.39 -13.46
N ILE A 432 -19.44 -8.07 -13.61
CA ILE A 432 -18.44 -7.23 -12.94
C ILE A 432 -19.01 -6.72 -11.62
N LEU A 433 -18.28 -6.89 -10.52
CA LEU A 433 -18.55 -6.23 -9.26
C LEU A 433 -17.83 -4.88 -9.21
N TYR A 434 -18.60 -3.80 -9.21
CA TYR A 434 -18.08 -2.44 -9.09
C TYR A 434 -17.96 -2.02 -7.63
N TYR A 435 -16.80 -1.50 -7.25
CA TYR A 435 -16.55 -0.87 -5.96
C TYR A 435 -16.48 0.65 -6.14
N VAL A 436 -17.45 1.37 -5.59
CA VAL A 436 -17.47 2.84 -5.61
C VAL A 436 -16.71 3.38 -4.40
N GLY A 437 -15.93 4.45 -4.61
CA GLY A 437 -15.21 5.15 -3.55
C GLY A 437 -13.78 5.51 -3.92
N GLY A 438 -13.15 6.36 -3.11
CA GLY A 438 -11.77 6.79 -3.32
C GLY A 438 -11.58 7.70 -4.54
N VAL A 439 -10.33 7.92 -4.89
CA VAL A 439 -9.92 8.73 -6.05
C VAL A 439 -9.14 7.90 -7.05
N ASP A 440 -9.13 8.34 -8.30
CA ASP A 440 -8.30 7.67 -9.31
C ASP A 440 -6.81 7.83 -8.97
N SER A 441 -6.02 6.78 -9.19
CA SER A 441 -4.60 6.74 -8.84
C SER A 441 -4.31 7.16 -7.39
N TRP A 442 -5.21 6.80 -6.45
CA TRP A 442 -5.05 7.14 -5.04
C TRP A 442 -3.72 6.58 -4.52
N LEU A 443 -2.84 7.48 -4.08
CA LEU A 443 -1.51 7.09 -3.56
C LEU A 443 -1.63 6.25 -2.27
N PHE A 444 -2.72 6.42 -1.52
CA PHE A 444 -2.99 5.74 -0.25
C PHE A 444 -4.41 5.13 -0.24
N PRO A 445 -4.65 4.09 -1.07
CA PRO A 445 -5.98 3.50 -1.18
C PRO A 445 -6.43 2.91 0.16
N ARG A 446 -7.63 3.29 0.61
CA ARG A 446 -8.32 2.64 1.75
C ARG A 446 -9.58 1.95 1.24
N PHE A 447 -9.91 0.79 1.81
CA PHE A 447 -11.08 0.00 1.44
C PHE A 447 -11.95 -0.29 2.66
N ASP A 448 -13.25 -0.06 2.58
CA ASP A 448 -14.15 -0.31 3.70
C ASP A 448 -14.53 -1.80 3.74
N SER A 449 -14.02 -2.53 4.73
CA SER A 449 -14.34 -3.95 4.95
C SER A 449 -15.64 -4.16 5.74
N ASN A 450 -16.26 -3.09 6.28
CA ASN A 450 -17.53 -3.19 7.00
C ASN A 450 -18.73 -3.28 6.07
N ILE A 451 -18.57 -2.89 4.80
CA ILE A 451 -19.59 -3.03 3.77
C ILE A 451 -19.44 -4.42 3.14
N PRO A 452 -20.40 -5.34 3.34
CA PRO A 452 -20.31 -6.67 2.79
C PRO A 452 -20.33 -6.60 1.26
N ALA A 453 -19.43 -7.33 0.62
CA ALA A 453 -19.51 -7.61 -0.81
C ALA A 453 -20.43 -8.82 -1.02
N PRO A 454 -21.24 -8.83 -2.10
CA PRO A 454 -22.10 -9.97 -2.40
C PRO A 454 -21.26 -11.24 -2.59
N THR A 455 -21.50 -12.24 -1.74
CA THR A 455 -20.91 -13.58 -1.82
C THR A 455 -21.66 -14.48 -2.80
N THR A 456 -22.84 -14.04 -3.25
CA THR A 456 -23.73 -14.74 -4.17
C THR A 456 -23.93 -13.89 -5.43
N GLY A 457 -23.89 -14.55 -6.59
CA GLY A 457 -23.78 -13.89 -7.89
C GLY A 457 -22.42 -14.18 -8.49
N ASN A 458 -22.40 -14.82 -9.65
CA ASN A 458 -21.17 -15.23 -10.33
C ASN A 458 -20.45 -13.98 -10.88
N PHE A 459 -19.46 -13.47 -10.15
CA PHE A 459 -18.67 -12.30 -10.54
C PHE A 459 -17.32 -12.74 -11.11
N ALA A 460 -17.13 -12.55 -12.42
CA ALA A 460 -15.87 -12.88 -13.09
C ALA A 460 -14.80 -11.80 -12.86
N TYR A 461 -15.22 -10.55 -12.65
CA TYR A 461 -14.30 -9.43 -12.47
C TYR A 461 -14.73 -8.50 -11.35
N GLN A 462 -13.75 -7.78 -10.82
CA GLN A 462 -13.93 -6.68 -9.89
C GLN A 462 -13.32 -5.42 -10.47
N ALA A 463 -14.02 -4.30 -10.38
CA ALA A 463 -13.56 -3.02 -10.89
C ALA A 463 -13.81 -1.91 -9.88
N VAL A 464 -12.87 -0.97 -9.75
CA VAL A 464 -13.08 0.23 -8.95
C VAL A 464 -13.72 1.31 -9.82
N ALA A 465 -14.75 1.96 -9.30
CA ALA A 465 -15.38 3.14 -9.85
C ALA A 465 -14.94 4.36 -8.99
N PRO A 466 -13.82 5.01 -9.36
CA PRO A 466 -13.19 6.04 -8.55
C PRO A 466 -13.85 7.41 -8.72
N ASN A 467 -13.33 8.39 -7.99
CA ASN A 467 -13.77 9.80 -7.93
C ASN A 467 -15.05 9.96 -7.12
N LEU A 468 -15.05 9.45 -5.90
CA LEU A 468 -16.00 9.80 -4.86
C LEU A 468 -15.18 10.17 -3.62
N ARG A 469 -14.73 11.42 -3.59
CA ARG A 469 -13.80 11.94 -2.57
C ARG A 469 -14.46 11.97 -1.19
N GLY A 470 -13.64 11.80 -0.16
CA GLY A 470 -14.08 11.70 1.24
C GLY A 470 -14.45 10.27 1.68
N PHE A 471 -14.59 9.32 0.74
CA PHE A 471 -14.93 7.94 1.05
C PHE A 471 -13.80 6.96 0.74
N GLN A 472 -13.72 5.91 1.55
CA GLN A 472 -12.90 4.73 1.24
C GLN A 472 -13.52 4.00 0.02
N MET A 473 -12.71 3.24 -0.72
CA MET A 473 -13.23 2.31 -1.72
C MET A 473 -14.20 1.32 -1.06
N ASN A 474 -15.19 0.83 -1.80
CA ASN A 474 -16.24 -0.06 -1.29
C ASN A 474 -17.19 0.58 -0.27
N ILE A 475 -17.34 1.91 -0.28
CA ILE A 475 -18.47 2.52 0.44
C ILE A 475 -19.81 2.04 -0.13
N ARG A 476 -19.85 1.75 -1.44
CA ARG A 476 -20.95 1.07 -2.13
C ARG A 476 -20.39 0.05 -3.10
N ASN A 477 -21.09 -1.06 -3.29
CA ASN A 477 -20.73 -2.07 -4.27
C ASN A 477 -21.96 -2.67 -4.98
N GLY A 478 -21.72 -3.23 -6.17
CA GLY A 478 -22.78 -3.90 -6.92
C GLY A 478 -22.44 -4.16 -8.39
N SER A 479 -23.35 -4.80 -9.12
CA SER A 479 -23.21 -5.03 -10.57
C SER A 479 -23.45 -3.78 -11.41
N SER A 480 -23.95 -2.71 -10.80
CA SER A 480 -24.26 -1.44 -11.43
C SER A 480 -23.76 -0.29 -10.56
N TYR A 481 -23.32 0.80 -11.17
CA TYR A 481 -22.95 2.02 -10.46
C TYR A 481 -23.34 3.28 -11.25
N LEU A 482 -23.49 4.39 -10.52
CA LEU A 482 -23.68 5.72 -11.05
C LEU A 482 -22.90 6.72 -10.19
N LEU A 483 -22.17 7.62 -10.85
CA LEU A 483 -21.31 8.63 -10.23
C LEU A 483 -21.49 9.97 -10.96
N THR A 484 -21.69 11.03 -10.18
CA THR A 484 -21.71 12.41 -10.67
C THR A 484 -20.69 13.23 -9.89
N ASN A 485 -19.87 14.00 -10.60
CA ASN A 485 -18.86 14.88 -10.01
C ASN A 485 -19.03 16.29 -10.55
N ALA A 486 -19.02 17.28 -9.69
CA ALA A 486 -18.92 18.69 -10.05
C ALA A 486 -17.64 19.26 -9.47
N GLU A 487 -16.85 19.97 -10.28
CA GLU A 487 -15.60 20.60 -9.88
C GLU A 487 -15.55 22.04 -10.36
N LEU A 488 -15.35 22.96 -9.44
CA LEU A 488 -15.03 24.35 -9.74
C LEU A 488 -13.51 24.52 -9.71
N ARG A 489 -12.90 24.65 -10.89
CA ARG A 489 -11.45 24.80 -11.05
C ARG A 489 -11.12 26.27 -11.27
N MET A 490 -10.22 26.84 -10.48
CA MET A 490 -9.81 28.24 -10.54
C MET A 490 -8.28 28.36 -10.52
N ALA A 491 -7.73 29.26 -11.34
CA ALA A 491 -6.30 29.61 -11.30
C ALA A 491 -6.10 30.99 -10.64
N PRO A 492 -6.10 31.09 -9.29
CA PRO A 492 -6.20 32.36 -8.58
C PRO A 492 -5.07 33.35 -8.91
N PHE A 493 -3.82 32.87 -9.01
CA PHE A 493 -2.69 33.75 -9.29
C PHE A 493 -2.77 34.44 -10.66
N ARG A 494 -3.44 33.82 -11.65
CA ARG A 494 -3.64 34.45 -12.97
C ARG A 494 -4.64 35.60 -12.93
N TYR A 495 -5.52 35.64 -11.93
CA TYR A 495 -6.38 36.79 -11.67
C TYR A 495 -5.61 37.94 -11.02
N LEU A 496 -4.65 37.62 -10.14
CA LEU A 496 -3.84 38.62 -9.43
C LEU A 496 -2.78 39.28 -10.33
N SER A 497 -2.20 38.54 -11.27
CA SER A 497 -1.20 39.09 -12.20
C SER A 497 -1.33 38.51 -13.60
N LYS A 498 -1.30 39.42 -14.59
CA LYS A 498 -1.33 39.07 -16.01
C LYS A 498 0.01 38.53 -16.52
N ASN A 499 1.13 38.92 -15.89
CA ASN A 499 2.49 38.65 -16.35
C ASN A 499 3.24 37.68 -15.43
N LEU A 500 2.65 36.52 -15.14
CA LEU A 500 3.30 35.47 -14.34
C LEU A 500 4.40 34.74 -15.14
N LYS A 501 5.67 35.06 -14.82
CA LYS A 501 6.84 34.36 -15.36
C LYS A 501 6.98 32.93 -14.82
N SER A 502 6.57 32.70 -13.56
CA SER A 502 6.62 31.36 -12.94
C SER A 502 5.58 30.42 -13.55
N ASN A 503 6.05 29.33 -14.17
CA ASN A 503 5.19 28.26 -14.69
C ASN A 503 4.36 27.61 -13.58
N PHE A 504 4.91 27.51 -12.36
CA PHE A 504 4.20 26.96 -11.20
C PHE A 504 2.99 27.83 -10.84
N LEU A 505 3.20 29.13 -10.56
CA LEU A 505 2.10 30.03 -10.17
C LEU A 505 1.07 30.20 -11.29
N ARG A 506 1.51 30.20 -12.55
CA ARG A 506 0.60 30.31 -13.70
C ARG A 506 -0.32 29.09 -13.83
N ASN A 507 0.14 27.90 -13.45
CA ASN A 507 -0.61 26.65 -13.56
C ASN A 507 -1.19 26.16 -12.22
N PHE A 508 -0.96 26.87 -11.12
CA PHE A 508 -1.53 26.55 -9.82
C PHE A 508 -3.05 26.66 -9.88
N GLN A 509 -3.73 25.62 -9.43
CA GLN A 509 -5.18 25.50 -9.46
C GLN A 509 -5.73 25.17 -8.09
N VAL A 510 -6.79 25.87 -7.71
CA VAL A 510 -7.65 25.52 -6.59
C VAL A 510 -8.89 24.86 -7.19
N VAL A 511 -9.26 23.71 -6.65
CA VAL A 511 -10.41 22.93 -7.13
C VAL A 511 -11.33 22.66 -5.94
N GLY A 512 -12.50 23.28 -5.94
CA GLY A 512 -13.60 22.88 -5.07
C GLY A 512 -14.42 21.80 -5.76
N PHE A 513 -14.93 20.82 -5.03
CA PHE A 513 -15.65 19.70 -5.60
C PHE A 513 -16.89 19.27 -4.82
N PHE A 514 -17.82 18.63 -5.54
CA PHE A 514 -19.00 17.97 -5.02
C PHE A 514 -19.23 16.67 -5.78
N ASP A 515 -19.14 15.54 -5.09
CA ASP A 515 -19.24 14.20 -5.65
C ASP A 515 -20.47 13.49 -5.10
N VAL A 516 -21.20 12.78 -5.93
CA VAL A 516 -22.36 11.95 -5.57
C VAL A 516 -22.23 10.59 -6.25
N GLY A 517 -22.49 9.52 -5.53
CA GLY A 517 -22.33 8.17 -6.05
C GLY A 517 -23.26 7.15 -5.43
N THR A 518 -23.51 6.07 -6.18
CA THR A 518 -24.19 4.87 -5.68
C THR A 518 -23.73 3.66 -6.50
N ALA A 519 -23.79 2.48 -5.86
CA ALA A 519 -23.65 1.19 -6.53
C ALA A 519 -24.66 0.22 -5.91
N TRP A 520 -25.17 -0.68 -6.75
CA TRP A 520 -26.25 -1.58 -6.36
C TRP A 520 -26.27 -2.87 -7.19
N GLN A 521 -27.06 -3.83 -6.70
CA GLN A 521 -27.37 -5.07 -7.38
C GLN A 521 -28.86 -5.10 -7.73
N GLY A 522 -29.19 -5.65 -8.90
CA GLY A 522 -30.57 -5.72 -9.39
C GLY A 522 -31.00 -4.49 -10.19
N LYS A 523 -32.32 -4.27 -10.29
CA LYS A 523 -32.89 -3.27 -11.21
C LYS A 523 -32.66 -1.83 -10.77
N THR A 524 -32.67 -1.55 -9.46
CA THR A 524 -32.58 -0.18 -8.92
C THR A 524 -31.78 -0.16 -7.62
N PRO A 525 -31.22 0.99 -7.21
CA PRO A 525 -30.47 1.11 -5.98
C PRO A 525 -31.31 0.98 -4.70
N PHE A 526 -32.64 1.12 -4.81
CA PHE A 526 -33.58 1.09 -3.68
C PHE A 526 -34.19 -0.28 -3.44
N THR A 527 -33.70 -1.35 -4.09
CA THR A 527 -34.20 -2.69 -3.85
C THR A 527 -33.70 -3.26 -2.52
N ASP A 528 -34.57 -4.04 -1.86
CA ASP A 528 -34.26 -4.83 -0.66
C ASP A 528 -33.14 -5.87 -0.86
N GLU A 529 -32.83 -6.17 -2.12
CA GLU A 529 -31.84 -7.17 -2.54
C GLU A 529 -30.42 -6.61 -2.51
N ASN A 530 -30.24 -5.30 -2.29
CA ASN A 530 -28.93 -4.68 -2.23
C ASN A 530 -28.12 -5.23 -1.03
N PRO A 531 -26.90 -5.75 -1.24
CA PRO A 531 -26.03 -6.25 -0.16
C PRO A 531 -25.80 -5.24 0.95
N LEU A 532 -25.83 -3.93 0.64
CA LEU A 532 -25.75 -2.84 1.62
C LEU A 532 -26.82 -2.96 2.72
N ASN A 533 -28.01 -3.42 2.33
CA ASN A 533 -29.20 -3.49 3.16
C ASN A 533 -29.31 -4.83 3.89
N THR A 534 -28.43 -5.81 3.64
CA THR A 534 -28.56 -7.14 4.23
C THR A 534 -27.32 -7.52 5.02
N LYS A 535 -27.48 -7.78 6.32
CA LYS A 535 -26.44 -8.37 7.16
C LYS A 535 -26.88 -9.76 7.58
N ILE A 536 -26.06 -10.76 7.27
CA ILE A 536 -26.23 -12.10 7.83
C ILE A 536 -25.46 -12.11 9.14
N ILE A 537 -26.17 -12.31 10.26
CA ILE A 537 -25.55 -12.47 11.56
C ILE A 537 -25.41 -13.98 11.79
N PRO A 538 -24.18 -14.53 11.80
CA PRO A 538 -23.98 -15.91 12.20
C PRO A 538 -24.31 -16.05 13.70
N ASP A 539 -25.01 -17.13 14.04
CA ASP A 539 -25.36 -17.50 15.41
C ASP A 539 -24.08 -17.62 16.28
N PRO A 540 -24.01 -17.04 17.50
CA PRO A 540 -22.82 -17.06 18.36
C PRO A 540 -22.35 -18.44 18.88
N LEU A 541 -23.01 -19.54 18.52
CA LEU A 541 -22.62 -20.89 18.94
C LEU A 541 -21.59 -21.54 18.00
N PRO A 542 -20.66 -22.37 18.52
CA PRO A 542 -19.61 -22.98 17.72
C PRO A 542 -20.20 -24.03 16.76
N ALA A 543 -19.97 -23.81 15.46
CA ALA A 543 -20.09 -24.76 14.35
C ALA A 543 -21.28 -25.75 14.40
N GLY A 544 -22.43 -25.38 13.79
CA GLY A 544 -23.47 -26.36 13.44
C GLY A 544 -24.92 -25.88 13.40
N SER A 545 -25.23 -24.62 13.75
CA SER A 545 -26.62 -24.13 13.75
C SER A 545 -27.15 -23.94 12.32
N PRO A 546 -28.29 -24.54 11.92
CA PRO A 546 -28.89 -24.39 10.59
C PRO A 546 -29.62 -23.05 10.40
N ILE A 547 -29.63 -22.17 11.42
CA ILE A 547 -30.43 -20.94 11.45
C ILE A 547 -29.54 -19.75 11.06
N PHE A 548 -29.83 -19.14 9.91
CA PHE A 548 -29.22 -17.89 9.46
C PHE A 548 -30.20 -16.74 9.65
N VAL A 549 -29.86 -15.75 10.48
CA VAL A 549 -30.67 -14.53 10.63
C VAL A 549 -30.19 -13.49 9.62
N LYS A 550 -31.01 -13.26 8.58
CA LYS A 550 -30.81 -12.18 7.60
C LYS A 550 -31.55 -10.92 8.08
N VAL A 551 -30.79 -9.96 8.61
CA VAL A 551 -31.33 -8.65 9.01
C VAL A 551 -31.32 -7.72 7.80
N LYS A 552 -32.47 -7.12 7.48
CA LYS A 552 -32.60 -6.07 6.47
C LYS A 552 -32.54 -4.69 7.15
N TYR A 553 -31.53 -3.89 6.82
CA TYR A 553 -31.42 -2.49 7.19
C TYR A 553 -31.83 -1.61 6.01
N PHE A 554 -32.63 -0.58 6.27
CA PHE A 554 -32.87 0.47 5.28
C PHE A 554 -31.73 1.48 5.38
N ARG A 555 -30.83 1.48 4.40
CA ARG A 555 -29.76 2.48 4.29
C ARG A 555 -29.92 3.24 2.97
N ASP A 556 -29.69 4.54 3.01
CA ASP A 556 -29.69 5.33 1.78
C ASP A 556 -28.58 4.84 0.84
N PRO A 557 -28.93 4.41 -0.39
CA PRO A 557 -27.94 3.85 -1.30
C PRO A 557 -27.04 4.92 -1.91
N ILE A 558 -27.43 6.20 -1.82
CA ILE A 558 -26.71 7.36 -2.34
C ILE A 558 -25.76 7.88 -1.27
N VAL A 559 -24.54 8.22 -1.68
CA VAL A 559 -23.53 8.89 -0.86
C VAL A 559 -23.04 10.12 -1.58
N PHE A 560 -22.72 11.18 -0.84
CA PHE A 560 -22.17 12.41 -1.40
C PHE A 560 -21.05 12.96 -0.51
N GLY A 561 -20.08 13.63 -1.14
CA GLY A 561 -18.93 14.24 -0.47
C GLY A 561 -18.55 15.55 -1.15
N TYR A 562 -17.99 16.49 -0.41
CA TYR A 562 -17.59 17.79 -0.93
C TYR A 562 -16.31 18.27 -0.23
N GLY A 563 -15.60 19.22 -0.84
CA GLY A 563 -14.38 19.79 -0.28
C GLY A 563 -13.67 20.80 -1.17
#